data_AF-A0A958T4S6-F1
#
_entry.id   AF-A0A958T4S6-F1
#
_cell.length_a   1.000
_cell.length_b   1.000
_cell.length_c   1.000
_cell.angle_alpha   90.00
_cell.angle_beta   90.00
_cell.angle_gamma   90.00
#
_symmetry.space_group_name_H-M   'P 1'
#
loop_
_entity.id
_entity.type
_entity.pdbx_description
1 polymer ?
#
loop_
_entity_poly.entity_id
_entity_poly.type
_entity_poly.pdbx_seq_one_letter_code
_entity_poly.pdbx_strand_id
1 'polypeptide(L)'
;MYEGVTEYFATLFQVNQDLVSKQEFYDKIMDKIQSASGYDDTMSFTTMSENILEEPYASNYINVYSKGALIGMCVDIMLREESNGHRGILSLMKELSMKYGVNKPFEDDKLIDEIVAMTYPSLRDFFDRHVIGTEPIDYNEFFNKVGLKVEKGAKVETNYILNGNQIIVAADPEKGTIFFNDSVSQNSFWHDNGVLPNDVIKKVNGEEVTLPTANSIFQKVFMWKPGEDIEVVLNRNGEDIVIKTTLTQSYTSGTALVENPNATPEQIALRKAWLKG
;
A
#
# COMPACT_ATOMS: atom_id res chain seq x y z
N MET A 1 12.98 -12.32 3.36
CA MET A 1 13.17 -12.03 4.80
C MET A 1 13.66 -10.61 5.05
N TYR A 2 14.82 -10.21 4.52
CA TYR A 2 15.42 -8.89 4.82
C TYR A 2 14.53 -7.69 4.48
N GLU A 3 14.18 -7.48 3.20
CA GLU A 3 13.38 -6.30 2.80
C GLU A 3 11.90 -6.45 3.18
N GLY A 4 11.25 -7.52 2.70
CA GLY A 4 9.81 -7.70 2.87
C GLY A 4 9.34 -7.72 4.33
N VAL A 5 10.02 -8.46 5.21
CA VAL A 5 9.61 -8.54 6.63
C VAL A 5 9.92 -7.24 7.36
N THR A 6 11.02 -6.55 7.03
CA THR A 6 11.33 -5.24 7.60
C THR A 6 10.26 -4.22 7.23
N GLU A 7 9.87 -4.17 5.96
CA GLU A 7 8.83 -3.28 5.45
C GLU A 7 7.44 -3.60 6.05
N TYR A 8 7.11 -4.89 6.20
CA TYR A 8 5.91 -5.32 6.89
C TYR A 8 5.92 -4.89 8.37
N PHE A 9 7.02 -5.15 9.08
CA PHE A 9 7.13 -4.81 10.49
C PHE A 9 7.05 -3.30 10.72
N ALA A 10 7.68 -2.49 9.87
CA ALA A 10 7.57 -1.03 9.92
C ALA A 10 6.12 -0.54 9.73
N THR A 11 5.32 -1.26 8.93
CA THR A 11 3.89 -0.98 8.74
C THR A 11 3.07 -1.42 9.96
N LEU A 12 3.26 -2.65 10.44
CA LEU A 12 2.53 -3.22 11.57
C LEU A 12 2.82 -2.48 12.88
N PHE A 13 4.07 -2.06 13.10
CA PHE A 13 4.49 -1.37 14.31
C PHE A 13 3.72 -0.07 14.55
N GLN A 14 3.38 0.67 13.50
CA GLN A 14 2.65 1.93 13.63
C GLN A 14 1.24 1.73 14.19
N VAL A 15 0.49 0.75 13.68
CA VAL A 15 -0.85 0.44 14.23
C VAL A 15 -0.75 -0.23 15.59
N ASN A 16 0.29 -1.02 15.83
CA ASN A 16 0.55 -1.62 17.13
C ASN A 16 0.72 -0.57 18.22
N GLN A 17 1.49 0.49 17.93
CA GLN A 17 1.81 1.59 18.84
C GLN A 17 0.82 2.76 18.80
N ASP A 18 -0.34 2.61 18.16
CA ASP A 18 -1.37 3.66 18.06
C ASP A 18 -0.88 4.96 17.39
N LEU A 19 0.18 4.88 16.57
CA LEU A 19 0.68 5.99 15.76
C LEU A 19 -0.20 6.27 14.54
N VAL A 20 -0.88 5.23 14.08
CA VAL A 20 -1.90 5.29 13.02
C VAL A 20 -3.14 4.52 13.47
N SER A 21 -4.29 4.89 12.94
CA SER A 21 -5.53 4.17 13.13
C SER A 21 -5.52 2.80 12.43
N LYS A 22 -6.46 1.93 12.79
CA LYS A 22 -6.65 0.65 12.10
C LYS A 22 -6.96 0.83 10.61
N GLN A 23 -7.76 1.84 10.28
CA GLN A 23 -8.15 2.07 8.88
C GLN A 23 -6.95 2.53 8.05
N GLU A 24 -6.13 3.46 8.55
CA GLU A 24 -4.88 3.86 7.88
C GLU A 24 -3.94 2.67 7.65
N PHE A 25 -3.87 1.72 8.59
CA PHE A 25 -3.12 0.49 8.39
C PHE A 25 -3.74 -0.41 7.31
N TYR A 26 -5.06 -0.58 7.31
CA TYR A 26 -5.75 -1.36 6.26
C TYR A 26 -5.57 -0.75 4.88
N ASP A 27 -5.66 0.58 4.78
CA ASP A 27 -5.44 1.31 3.54
C ASP A 27 -4.00 1.11 3.05
N LYS A 28 -3.01 1.14 3.96
CA LYS A 28 -1.61 0.85 3.63
C LYS A 28 -1.38 -0.58 3.11
N ILE A 29 -2.14 -1.57 3.61
CA ILE A 29 -2.11 -2.94 3.08
C ILE A 29 -2.72 -2.97 1.67
N MET A 30 -3.83 -2.29 1.44
CA MET A 30 -4.45 -2.18 0.11
C MET A 30 -3.53 -1.50 -0.90
N ASP A 31 -2.82 -0.44 -0.51
CA ASP A 31 -1.83 0.25 -1.35
C ASP A 31 -0.71 -0.69 -1.79
N LYS A 32 -0.26 -1.59 -0.88
CA LYS A 32 0.75 -2.61 -1.19
C LYS A 32 0.23 -3.64 -2.17
N ILE A 33 -1.02 -4.09 -2.04
CA ILE A 33 -1.65 -5.02 -3.00
C ILE A 33 -1.73 -4.35 -4.37
N GLN A 34 -2.18 -3.11 -4.42
CA GLN A 34 -2.29 -2.35 -5.67
C GLN A 34 -0.91 -2.13 -6.31
N SER A 35 0.10 -1.81 -5.52
CA SER A 35 1.48 -1.66 -5.99
C SER A 35 2.05 -2.97 -6.53
N ALA A 36 1.83 -4.09 -5.83
CA ALA A 36 2.26 -5.42 -6.25
C ALA A 36 1.58 -5.88 -7.54
N SER A 37 0.31 -5.49 -7.76
CA SER A 37 -0.45 -5.85 -8.98
C SER A 37 0.10 -5.27 -10.28
N GLY A 38 0.99 -4.27 -10.19
CA GLY A 38 1.69 -3.71 -11.36
C GLY A 38 2.86 -4.56 -11.87
N TYR A 39 3.20 -5.65 -11.17
CA TYR A 39 4.33 -6.54 -11.44
C TYR A 39 3.85 -7.94 -11.86
N ASP A 40 4.79 -8.82 -12.22
CA ASP A 40 4.47 -10.22 -12.51
C ASP A 40 4.16 -10.98 -11.21
N ASP A 41 2.87 -11.21 -10.95
CA ASP A 41 2.42 -11.89 -9.74
C ASP A 41 2.67 -13.41 -9.78
N THR A 42 3.06 -13.97 -10.93
CA THR A 42 3.43 -15.39 -11.05
C THR A 42 4.92 -15.64 -10.87
N MET A 43 5.71 -14.60 -10.62
CA MET A 43 7.15 -14.74 -10.43
C MET A 43 7.48 -15.39 -9.08
N SER A 44 8.32 -16.44 -9.11
CA SER A 44 8.89 -17.05 -7.89
C SER A 44 9.78 -16.04 -7.16
N PHE A 45 9.48 -15.81 -5.88
CA PHE A 45 10.20 -14.84 -5.06
C PHE A 45 11.61 -15.31 -4.70
N THR A 46 11.82 -16.63 -4.55
CA THR A 46 13.17 -17.18 -4.33
C THR A 46 14.02 -17.03 -5.57
N THR A 47 13.50 -17.39 -6.76
CA THR A 47 14.25 -17.25 -8.02
C THR A 47 14.52 -15.79 -8.36
N MET A 48 13.54 -14.91 -8.16
CA MET A 48 13.72 -13.46 -8.36
C MET A 48 14.82 -12.91 -7.43
N SER A 49 14.80 -13.28 -6.15
CA SER A 49 15.80 -12.81 -5.19
C SER A 49 17.21 -13.28 -5.53
N GLU A 50 17.37 -14.51 -6.02
CA GLU A 50 18.67 -15.06 -6.44
C GLU A 50 19.20 -14.37 -7.70
N ASN A 51 18.32 -13.98 -8.62
CA ASN A 51 18.67 -13.44 -9.94
C ASN A 51 18.35 -11.94 -10.07
N ILE A 52 18.35 -11.20 -8.96
CA ILE A 52 17.72 -9.86 -8.85
C ILE A 52 18.29 -8.78 -9.77
N LEU A 53 19.49 -9.00 -10.32
CA LEU A 53 20.15 -8.08 -11.26
C LEU A 53 19.90 -8.40 -12.72
N GLU A 54 19.30 -9.56 -13.02
CA GLU A 54 19.10 -10.07 -14.38
C GLU A 54 17.65 -9.82 -14.82
N GLU A 55 17.43 -9.52 -16.11
CA GLU A 55 16.08 -9.47 -16.67
C GLU A 55 15.50 -10.89 -16.80
N PRO A 56 14.19 -11.10 -16.54
CA PRO A 56 13.15 -10.11 -16.23
C PRO A 56 13.02 -9.75 -14.73
N TYR A 57 13.87 -10.28 -13.85
CA TYR A 57 13.77 -10.14 -12.39
C TYR A 57 14.11 -8.73 -11.91
N ALA A 58 15.09 -8.08 -12.54
CA ALA A 58 15.51 -6.72 -12.23
C ALA A 58 14.34 -5.73 -12.29
N SER A 59 13.49 -5.85 -13.32
CA SER A 59 12.27 -5.05 -13.49
C SER A 59 11.24 -5.24 -12.36
N ASN A 60 11.31 -6.34 -11.60
CA ASN A 60 10.41 -6.66 -10.50
C ASN A 60 11.00 -6.36 -9.11
N TYR A 61 12.25 -5.87 -9.03
CA TYR A 61 12.95 -5.67 -7.76
C TYR A 61 12.16 -4.85 -6.74
N ILE A 62 11.52 -3.75 -7.16
CA ILE A 62 10.75 -2.89 -6.25
C ILE A 62 9.57 -3.64 -5.59
N ASN A 63 9.09 -4.73 -6.20
CA ASN A 63 8.01 -5.53 -5.65
C ASN A 63 8.40 -6.25 -4.34
N VAL A 64 9.70 -6.37 -4.00
CA VAL A 64 10.12 -6.95 -2.71
C VAL A 64 9.57 -6.18 -1.50
N TYR A 65 9.35 -4.87 -1.63
CA TYR A 65 8.78 -4.02 -0.57
C TYR A 65 7.24 -4.13 -0.49
N SER A 66 6.58 -4.47 -1.59
CA SER A 66 5.12 -4.62 -1.64
C SER A 66 4.74 -6.06 -1.39
N LYS A 67 4.97 -6.97 -2.35
CA LYS A 67 4.65 -8.39 -2.22
C LYS A 67 5.46 -9.08 -1.12
N GLY A 68 6.72 -8.71 -0.88
CA GLY A 68 7.47 -9.25 0.27
C GLY A 68 6.86 -8.87 1.62
N ALA A 69 6.31 -7.66 1.76
CA ALA A 69 5.59 -7.26 2.97
C ALA A 69 4.25 -7.97 3.12
N LEU A 70 3.53 -8.19 2.01
CA LEU A 70 2.29 -8.96 1.99
C LEU A 70 2.51 -10.45 2.32
N ILE A 71 3.62 -11.04 1.87
CA ILE A 71 4.07 -12.37 2.31
C ILE A 71 4.31 -12.37 3.83
N GLY A 72 5.01 -11.35 4.35
CA GLY A 72 5.21 -11.19 5.80
C GLY A 72 3.90 -11.11 6.59
N MET A 73 2.91 -10.40 6.08
CA MET A 73 1.56 -10.33 6.65
C MET A 73 0.88 -11.70 6.69
N CYS A 74 0.89 -12.44 5.58
CA CYS A 74 0.27 -13.76 5.50
C CYS A 74 0.89 -14.72 6.52
N VAL A 75 2.22 -14.76 6.59
CA VAL A 75 2.97 -15.56 7.57
C VAL A 75 2.60 -15.16 9.01
N ASP A 76 2.52 -13.86 9.31
CA ASP A 76 2.14 -13.39 10.65
C ASP A 76 0.72 -13.84 11.05
N ILE A 77 -0.25 -13.69 10.14
CA ILE A 77 -1.63 -14.14 10.38
C ILE A 77 -1.68 -15.66 10.60
N MET A 78 -0.97 -16.45 9.80
CA MET A 78 -0.89 -17.90 9.97
C MET A 78 -0.27 -18.30 11.31
N LEU A 79 0.86 -17.68 11.68
CA LEU A 79 1.51 -17.94 12.96
C LEU A 79 0.58 -17.63 14.14
N ARG A 80 -0.19 -16.55 14.04
CA ARG A 80 -1.14 -16.15 15.09
C ARG A 80 -2.34 -17.08 15.14
N GLU A 81 -2.87 -17.50 14.01
CA GLU A 81 -3.97 -18.47 13.96
C GLU A 81 -3.57 -19.79 14.63
N GLU A 82 -2.43 -20.36 14.23
CA GLU A 82 -1.92 -21.65 14.72
C GLU A 82 -1.42 -21.60 16.19
N SER A 83 -1.14 -20.41 16.70
CA SER A 83 -0.69 -20.20 18.08
C SER A 83 -1.76 -19.63 19.01
N ASN A 84 -3.00 -19.46 18.55
CA ASN A 84 -4.05 -18.74 19.28
C ASN A 84 -3.59 -17.33 19.72
N GLY A 85 -2.87 -16.63 18.84
CA GLY A 85 -2.38 -15.26 19.02
C GLY A 85 -1.03 -15.12 19.72
N HIS A 86 -0.45 -16.20 20.27
CA HIS A 86 0.75 -16.13 21.12
C HIS A 86 2.07 -15.96 20.35
N ARG A 87 2.10 -16.34 19.08
CA ARG A 87 3.26 -16.21 18.18
C ARG A 87 2.86 -15.44 16.94
N GLY A 88 3.76 -14.59 16.47
CA GLY A 88 3.63 -13.83 15.23
C GLY A 88 4.98 -13.63 14.56
N ILE A 89 5.04 -12.72 13.59
CA ILE A 89 6.28 -12.48 12.82
C ILE A 89 7.43 -12.04 13.73
N LEU A 90 7.15 -11.26 14.78
CA LEU A 90 8.18 -10.76 15.69
C LEU A 90 8.80 -11.89 16.54
N SER A 91 8.00 -12.85 16.99
CA SER A 91 8.53 -14.02 17.70
C SER A 91 9.40 -14.87 16.78
N LEU A 92 8.98 -15.06 15.51
CA LEU A 92 9.78 -15.78 14.53
C LEU A 92 11.13 -15.09 14.28
N MET A 93 11.12 -13.77 14.07
CA MET A 93 12.35 -12.99 13.89
C MET A 93 13.28 -13.09 15.10
N LYS A 94 12.73 -13.06 16.32
CA LYS A 94 13.50 -13.24 17.55
C LYS A 94 14.13 -14.62 17.64
N GLU A 95 13.39 -15.67 17.31
CA GLU A 95 13.88 -17.05 17.32
C GLU A 95 14.98 -17.29 16.28
N LEU A 96 14.80 -16.78 15.05
CA LEU A 96 15.84 -16.81 14.02
C LEU A 96 17.09 -16.04 14.46
N SER A 97 16.92 -14.84 15.04
CA SER A 97 18.03 -14.05 15.56
C SER A 97 18.78 -14.76 16.68
N MET A 98 18.09 -15.45 17.60
CA MET A 98 18.74 -16.25 18.65
C MET A 98 19.51 -17.45 18.08
N LYS A 99 18.99 -18.09 17.03
CA LYS A 99 19.61 -19.26 16.40
C LYS A 99 20.88 -18.92 15.63
N TYR A 100 20.86 -17.84 14.85
CA TYR A 100 21.98 -17.43 14.00
C TYR A 100 22.95 -16.49 14.71
N GLY A 101 22.46 -15.70 15.67
CA GLY A 101 23.23 -14.64 16.30
C GLY A 101 23.59 -13.51 15.33
N VAL A 102 24.39 -12.56 15.79
CA VAL A 102 24.75 -11.34 15.02
C VAL A 102 25.84 -11.57 13.96
N ASN A 103 26.54 -12.70 14.04
CA ASN A 103 27.74 -12.97 13.22
C ASN A 103 27.52 -14.08 12.18
N LYS A 104 26.33 -14.71 12.13
CA LYS A 104 26.02 -15.76 11.16
C LYS A 104 24.90 -15.26 10.23
N PRO A 105 25.13 -15.15 8.91
CA PRO A 105 24.05 -14.89 7.98
C PRO A 105 23.09 -16.09 7.91
N PHE A 106 21.88 -15.86 7.41
CA PHE A 106 20.97 -16.95 7.10
C PHE A 106 21.55 -17.80 5.95
N GLU A 107 21.31 -19.10 6.00
CA GLU A 107 21.57 -19.98 4.86
C GLU A 107 20.31 -19.99 4.00
N ASP A 108 20.31 -19.24 2.89
CA ASP A 108 19.10 -18.95 2.09
C ASP A 108 18.33 -20.22 1.70
N ASP A 109 19.04 -21.24 1.19
CA ASP A 109 18.46 -22.53 0.78
C ASP A 109 17.76 -23.28 1.91
N LYS A 110 18.15 -23.02 3.17
CA LYS A 110 17.60 -23.72 4.35
C LYS A 110 16.59 -22.89 5.12
N LEU A 111 16.50 -21.59 4.83
CA LEU A 111 15.75 -20.66 5.67
C LEU A 111 14.27 -21.02 5.78
N ILE A 112 13.64 -21.42 4.66
CA ILE A 112 12.23 -21.85 4.64
C ILE A 112 12.05 -23.14 5.46
N ASP A 113 12.90 -24.14 5.24
CA ASP A 113 12.84 -25.41 5.99
C ASP A 113 13.01 -25.19 7.50
N GLU A 114 13.87 -24.25 7.89
CA GLU A 114 14.08 -23.90 9.27
C GLU A 114 12.90 -23.16 9.90
N ILE A 115 12.30 -22.20 9.17
CA ILE A 115 11.09 -21.52 9.61
C ILE A 115 9.99 -22.56 9.84
N VAL A 116 9.76 -23.47 8.90
CA VAL A 116 8.75 -24.52 9.03
C VAL A 116 9.04 -25.42 10.24
N ALA A 117 10.29 -25.85 10.42
CA ALA A 117 10.69 -26.73 11.52
C ALA A 117 10.50 -26.11 12.91
N MET A 118 10.64 -24.79 13.04
CA MET A 118 10.49 -24.08 14.32
C MET A 118 9.08 -23.51 14.55
N THR A 119 8.21 -23.57 13.54
CA THR A 119 6.85 -22.99 13.60
C THR A 119 5.78 -24.06 13.39
N TYR A 120 5.13 -24.09 12.22
CA TYR A 120 3.99 -24.94 11.92
C TYR A 120 4.12 -25.54 10.52
N PRO A 121 3.76 -26.82 10.32
CA PRO A 121 3.83 -27.47 9.00
C PRO A 121 2.99 -26.78 7.92
N SER A 122 1.89 -26.10 8.30
CA SER A 122 1.01 -25.37 7.37
C SER A 122 1.72 -24.26 6.60
N LEU A 123 2.78 -23.66 7.16
CA LEU A 123 3.60 -22.69 6.45
C LEU A 123 4.36 -23.28 5.27
N ARG A 124 4.60 -24.59 5.26
CA ARG A 124 5.30 -25.25 4.14
C ARG A 124 4.51 -25.12 2.85
N ASP A 125 3.21 -25.43 2.88
CA ASP A 125 2.34 -25.33 1.70
C ASP A 125 2.28 -23.89 1.19
N PHE A 126 2.15 -22.92 2.10
CA PHE A 126 2.18 -21.50 1.76
C PHE A 126 3.49 -21.10 1.05
N PHE A 127 4.64 -21.48 1.60
CA PHE A 127 5.94 -21.17 0.98
C PHE A 127 6.13 -21.87 -0.36
N ASP A 128 5.80 -23.16 -0.45
CA ASP A 128 5.96 -23.94 -1.68
C ASP A 128 5.11 -23.38 -2.83
N ARG A 129 3.89 -22.89 -2.55
CA ARG A 129 2.98 -22.36 -3.58
C ARG A 129 3.29 -20.92 -3.96
N HIS A 130 3.48 -20.05 -2.97
CA HIS A 130 3.43 -18.60 -3.17
C HIS A 130 4.78 -17.88 -3.10
N VAL A 131 5.84 -18.54 -2.60
CA VAL A 131 7.17 -17.93 -2.44
C VAL A 131 8.21 -18.65 -3.29
N ILE A 132 8.25 -19.98 -3.20
CA ILE A 132 9.08 -20.84 -4.05
C ILE A 132 8.38 -21.04 -5.39
N GLY A 133 7.09 -21.38 -5.36
CA GLY A 133 6.23 -21.54 -6.51
C GLY A 133 5.80 -20.22 -7.14
N THR A 134 4.91 -20.35 -8.11
CA THR A 134 4.46 -19.27 -9.00
C THR A 134 2.97 -18.95 -8.81
N GLU A 135 2.32 -19.49 -7.78
CA GLU A 135 0.90 -19.30 -7.53
C GLU A 135 0.65 -17.95 -6.83
N PRO A 136 -0.15 -17.04 -7.42
CA PRO A 136 -0.56 -15.80 -6.76
C PRO A 136 -1.23 -16.05 -5.40
N ILE A 137 -1.07 -15.11 -4.47
CA ILE A 137 -1.71 -15.20 -3.15
C ILE A 137 -3.12 -14.62 -3.24
N ASP A 138 -4.15 -15.40 -2.84
CA ASP A 138 -5.47 -14.83 -2.57
C ASP A 138 -5.50 -14.20 -1.16
N TYR A 139 -5.23 -12.90 -1.09
CA TYR A 139 -5.23 -12.17 0.18
C TYR A 139 -6.56 -12.19 0.92
N ASN A 140 -7.69 -12.44 0.22
CA ASN A 140 -8.99 -12.52 0.87
C ASN A 140 -9.07 -13.71 1.84
N GLU A 141 -8.36 -14.81 1.57
CA GLU A 141 -8.30 -15.96 2.49
C GLU A 141 -7.73 -15.54 3.85
N PHE A 142 -6.70 -14.70 3.85
CA PHE A 142 -6.04 -14.20 5.06
C PHE A 142 -6.86 -13.11 5.74
N PHE A 143 -7.47 -12.20 4.99
CA PHE A 143 -8.37 -11.19 5.54
C PHE A 143 -9.57 -11.81 6.23
N ASN A 144 -10.14 -12.87 5.66
CA ASN A 144 -11.24 -13.61 6.27
C ASN A 144 -10.84 -14.20 7.63
N LYS A 145 -9.60 -14.70 7.81
CA LYS A 145 -9.12 -15.23 9.12
C LYS A 145 -9.20 -14.19 10.24
N VAL A 146 -8.95 -12.93 9.91
CA VAL A 146 -9.00 -11.79 10.86
C VAL A 146 -10.33 -11.01 10.79
N GLY A 147 -11.37 -11.59 10.18
CA GLY A 147 -12.69 -10.99 10.10
C GLY A 147 -12.70 -9.65 9.37
N LEU A 148 -11.86 -9.51 8.35
CA LEU A 148 -11.85 -8.40 7.42
C LEU A 148 -12.42 -8.84 6.08
N LYS A 149 -12.90 -7.89 5.29
CA LYS A 149 -13.36 -8.11 3.92
C LYS A 149 -12.94 -6.93 3.04
N VAL A 150 -12.73 -7.20 1.76
CA VAL A 150 -12.57 -6.14 0.76
C VAL A 150 -13.95 -5.66 0.34
N GLU A 151 -14.19 -4.36 0.45
CA GLU A 151 -15.44 -3.70 0.07
C GLU A 151 -15.22 -2.76 -1.13
N LYS A 152 -16.01 -2.97 -2.18
CA LYS A 152 -16.01 -2.12 -3.38
C LYS A 152 -17.01 -0.98 -3.21
N GLY A 153 -16.70 0.17 -3.79
CA GLY A 153 -17.53 1.37 -3.69
C GLY A 153 -17.40 2.08 -2.34
N ALA A 154 -16.46 1.66 -1.50
CA ALA A 154 -16.20 2.27 -0.20
C ALA A 154 -15.72 3.71 -0.36
N LYS A 155 -15.99 4.55 0.64
CA LYS A 155 -15.48 5.91 0.70
C LYS A 155 -14.01 5.85 1.13
N VAL A 156 -13.10 6.18 0.20
CA VAL A 156 -11.65 6.11 0.40
C VAL A 156 -11.09 7.52 0.46
N GLU A 157 -10.24 7.80 1.44
CA GLU A 157 -9.53 9.07 1.54
C GLU A 157 -8.54 9.23 0.39
N THR A 158 -8.47 10.45 -0.15
CA THR A 158 -7.55 10.79 -1.22
C THR A 158 -6.77 12.04 -0.87
N ASN A 159 -5.71 12.31 -1.64
CA ASN A 159 -5.11 13.64 -1.64
C ASN A 159 -5.67 14.45 -2.84
N TYR A 160 -4.97 15.54 -3.17
CA TYR A 160 -5.39 16.50 -4.18
C TYR A 160 -4.78 16.26 -5.57
N ILE A 161 -4.02 15.18 -5.77
CA ILE A 161 -3.49 14.78 -7.09
C ILE A 161 -3.69 13.29 -7.42
N LEU A 162 -4.22 12.51 -6.49
CA LEU A 162 -4.52 11.10 -6.63
C LEU A 162 -5.95 10.81 -6.19
N ASN A 163 -6.56 9.80 -6.80
CA ASN A 163 -7.72 9.06 -6.29
C ASN A 163 -7.25 7.63 -5.96
N GLY A 164 -6.95 7.35 -4.70
CA GLY A 164 -6.17 6.15 -4.35
C GLY A 164 -4.79 6.22 -5.01
N ASN A 165 -4.48 5.30 -5.93
CA ASN A 165 -3.21 5.31 -6.68
C ASN A 165 -3.33 5.93 -8.09
N GLN A 166 -4.52 6.35 -8.50
CA GLN A 166 -4.74 6.92 -9.83
C GLN A 166 -4.42 8.42 -9.83
N ILE A 167 -3.45 8.84 -10.65
CA ILE A 167 -3.13 10.26 -10.84
C ILE A 167 -4.28 10.96 -11.56
N ILE A 168 -4.72 12.11 -11.03
CA ILE A 168 -5.84 12.89 -11.56
C ILE A 168 -5.42 14.06 -12.46
N VAL A 169 -4.10 14.25 -12.63
CA VAL A 169 -3.52 15.25 -13.54
C VAL A 169 -2.79 14.58 -14.71
N ALA A 170 -2.72 15.26 -15.85
CA ALA A 170 -2.02 14.80 -17.04
C ALA A 170 -1.29 15.98 -17.72
N ALA A 171 -0.25 15.66 -18.47
CA ALA A 171 0.49 16.65 -19.27
C ALA A 171 -0.03 16.67 -20.71
N ASP A 172 -0.09 17.86 -21.30
CA ASP A 172 -0.26 18.09 -22.74
C ASP A 172 1.10 18.62 -23.27
N PRO A 173 1.95 17.76 -23.85
CA PRO A 173 3.28 18.15 -24.32
C PRO A 173 3.26 19.14 -25.48
N GLU A 174 2.23 19.12 -26.32
CA GLU A 174 2.10 20.01 -27.47
C GLU A 174 1.81 21.44 -27.01
N LYS A 175 0.96 21.60 -26.00
CA LYS A 175 0.64 22.91 -25.42
C LYS A 175 1.59 23.34 -24.31
N GLY A 176 2.39 22.42 -23.78
CA GLY A 176 3.29 22.68 -22.66
C GLY A 176 2.55 22.89 -21.32
N THR A 177 1.38 22.28 -21.16
CA THR A 177 0.47 22.52 -20.02
C THR A 177 0.20 21.27 -19.20
N ILE A 178 -0.27 21.45 -17.96
CA ILE A 178 -0.79 20.38 -17.11
C ILE A 178 -2.29 20.63 -16.90
N PHE A 179 -3.10 19.59 -16.94
CA PHE A 179 -4.55 19.67 -16.78
C PHE A 179 -5.08 18.55 -15.89
N PHE A 180 -6.29 18.75 -15.37
CA PHE A 180 -7.02 17.68 -14.67
C PHE A 180 -7.62 16.69 -15.67
N ASN A 181 -7.32 15.40 -15.54
CA ASN A 181 -7.93 14.35 -16.36
C ASN A 181 -9.34 13.99 -15.86
N ASP A 182 -10.04 13.08 -16.55
CA ASP A 182 -11.43 12.72 -16.25
C ASP A 182 -11.66 12.25 -14.80
N SER A 183 -10.63 11.69 -14.15
CA SER A 183 -10.69 11.20 -12.78
C SER A 183 -10.91 12.32 -11.75
N VAL A 184 -10.63 13.59 -12.09
CA VAL A 184 -10.88 14.72 -11.18
C VAL A 184 -12.35 14.78 -10.74
N SER A 185 -13.28 14.35 -11.60
CA SER A 185 -14.71 14.30 -11.29
C SER A 185 -15.05 13.36 -10.13
N GLN A 186 -14.17 12.41 -9.82
CA GLN A 186 -14.32 11.46 -8.71
C GLN A 186 -13.55 11.90 -7.45
N ASN A 187 -12.75 12.96 -7.53
CA ASN A 187 -12.09 13.56 -6.37
C ASN A 187 -13.04 14.56 -5.72
N SER A 188 -13.58 14.22 -4.54
CA SER A 188 -14.67 15.00 -3.95
C SER A 188 -14.27 16.46 -3.72
N PHE A 189 -13.05 16.75 -3.28
CA PHE A 189 -12.61 18.12 -3.05
C PHE A 189 -12.66 18.97 -4.32
N TRP A 190 -12.06 18.48 -5.42
CA TRP A 190 -12.02 19.23 -6.67
C TRP A 190 -13.39 19.34 -7.32
N HIS A 191 -14.14 18.23 -7.34
CA HIS A 191 -15.50 18.20 -7.86
C HIS A 191 -16.40 19.21 -7.13
N ASP A 192 -16.37 19.22 -5.79
CA ASP A 192 -17.24 20.08 -4.98
C ASP A 192 -16.85 21.57 -5.08
N ASN A 193 -15.60 21.86 -5.44
CA ASN A 193 -15.13 23.22 -5.75
C ASN A 193 -15.27 23.57 -7.25
N GLY A 194 -16.01 22.76 -8.02
CA GLY A 194 -16.39 23.08 -9.40
C GLY A 194 -15.28 22.91 -10.44
N VAL A 195 -14.21 22.19 -10.12
CA VAL A 195 -13.18 21.79 -11.09
C VAL A 195 -13.73 20.73 -12.03
N LEU A 196 -13.41 20.86 -13.31
CA LEU A 196 -13.89 19.97 -14.36
C LEU A 196 -12.71 19.27 -15.06
N PRO A 197 -12.96 18.11 -15.69
CA PRO A 197 -12.01 17.52 -16.61
C PRO A 197 -11.57 18.51 -17.69
N ASN A 198 -10.29 18.45 -18.06
CA ASN A 198 -9.60 19.32 -19.01
C ASN A 198 -9.36 20.77 -18.55
N ASP A 199 -9.69 21.13 -17.31
CA ASP A 199 -9.21 22.39 -16.73
C ASP A 199 -7.68 22.39 -16.69
N VAL A 200 -7.07 23.40 -17.31
CA VAL A 200 -5.62 23.58 -17.31
C VAL A 200 -5.20 24.27 -16.02
N ILE A 201 -4.26 23.69 -15.30
CA ILE A 201 -3.74 24.24 -14.05
C ILE A 201 -2.68 25.28 -14.43
N LYS A 202 -2.97 26.57 -14.22
CA LYS A 202 -2.05 27.69 -14.53
C LYS A 202 -1.17 28.05 -13.35
N LYS A 203 -1.74 28.15 -12.15
CA LYS A 203 -0.99 28.51 -10.94
C LYS A 203 -1.46 27.73 -9.72
N VAL A 204 -0.53 27.41 -8.84
CA VAL A 204 -0.80 26.84 -7.52
C VAL A 204 -0.06 27.68 -6.48
N ASN A 205 -0.81 28.30 -5.56
CA ASN A 205 -0.30 29.21 -4.52
C ASN A 205 0.67 30.28 -5.07
N GLY A 206 0.34 30.84 -6.24
CA GLY A 206 1.13 31.87 -6.93
C GLY A 206 2.26 31.34 -7.83
N GLU A 207 2.63 30.06 -7.74
CA GLU A 207 3.64 29.45 -8.60
C GLU A 207 3.05 29.03 -9.95
N GLU A 208 3.71 29.36 -11.05
CA GLU A 208 3.27 28.97 -12.40
C GLU A 208 3.50 27.49 -12.67
N VAL A 209 2.45 26.81 -13.13
CA VAL A 209 2.49 25.40 -13.50
C VAL A 209 2.78 25.29 -14.99
N THR A 210 3.96 24.74 -15.28
CA THR A 210 4.49 24.47 -16.63
C THR A 210 5.14 23.09 -16.60
N LEU A 211 5.46 22.48 -17.75
CA LEU A 211 6.14 21.17 -17.76
C LEU A 211 7.43 21.16 -16.88
N PRO A 212 8.30 22.20 -16.91
CA PRO A 212 9.49 22.24 -16.06
C PRO A 212 9.21 22.38 -14.55
N THR A 213 8.12 23.06 -14.17
CA THR A 213 7.80 23.35 -12.75
C THR A 213 6.81 22.35 -12.14
N ALA A 214 6.11 21.57 -12.96
CA ALA A 214 5.04 20.68 -12.54
C ALA A 214 5.49 19.72 -11.43
N ASN A 215 6.63 19.04 -11.60
CA ASN A 215 7.07 18.04 -10.63
C ASN A 215 7.30 18.63 -9.24
N SER A 216 7.97 19.77 -9.13
CA SER A 216 8.23 20.41 -7.82
C SER A 216 6.95 20.96 -7.19
N ILE A 217 6.02 21.48 -7.99
CA ILE A 217 4.73 21.98 -7.50
C ILE A 217 3.86 20.81 -7.01
N PHE A 218 3.69 19.76 -7.80
CA PHE A 218 2.84 18.63 -7.40
C PHE A 218 3.43 17.80 -6.27
N GLN A 219 4.75 17.81 -6.06
CA GLN A 219 5.36 17.31 -4.82
C GLN A 219 4.88 18.09 -3.58
N LYS A 220 4.72 19.42 -3.70
CA LYS A 220 4.13 20.24 -2.61
C LYS A 220 2.65 19.93 -2.43
N VAL A 221 1.89 19.83 -3.52
CA VAL A 221 0.46 19.49 -3.50
C VAL A 221 0.21 18.11 -2.89
N PHE A 222 1.10 17.14 -3.15
CA PHE A 222 1.05 15.82 -2.54
C PHE A 222 1.16 15.87 -1.01
N MET A 223 1.87 16.86 -0.48
CA MET A 223 2.10 17.04 0.97
C MET A 223 1.06 17.91 1.66
N TRP A 224 0.11 18.50 0.92
CA TRP A 224 -0.96 19.31 1.46
C TRP A 224 -1.85 18.53 2.44
N LYS A 225 -2.33 19.23 3.47
CA LYS A 225 -3.21 18.68 4.50
C LYS A 225 -4.52 19.46 4.60
N PRO A 226 -5.62 18.81 5.04
CA PRO A 226 -6.84 19.52 5.38
C PRO A 226 -6.57 20.68 6.36
N GLY A 227 -7.24 21.81 6.14
CA GLY A 227 -7.10 23.04 6.93
C GLY A 227 -6.14 24.08 6.36
N GLU A 228 -5.35 23.77 5.33
CA GLU A 228 -4.50 24.77 4.66
C GLU A 228 -5.32 25.62 3.68
N ASP A 229 -5.04 26.93 3.62
CA ASP A 229 -5.63 27.82 2.60
C ASP A 229 -4.85 27.72 1.30
N ILE A 230 -5.56 27.54 0.19
CA ILE A 230 -4.98 27.44 -1.15
C ILE A 230 -5.56 28.45 -2.11
N GLU A 231 -4.79 28.75 -3.15
CA GLU A 231 -5.25 29.45 -4.33
C GLU A 231 -4.76 28.73 -5.59
N VAL A 232 -5.68 28.22 -6.40
CA VAL A 232 -5.38 27.56 -7.67
C VAL A 232 -6.05 28.33 -8.79
N VAL A 233 -5.27 28.73 -9.78
CA VAL A 233 -5.76 29.39 -10.99
C VAL A 233 -5.82 28.36 -12.10
N LEU A 234 -7.03 28.14 -12.61
CA LEU A 234 -7.32 27.25 -13.72
C LEU A 234 -7.60 28.06 -14.98
N ASN A 235 -7.45 27.44 -16.14
CA ASN A 235 -7.98 27.93 -17.40
C ASN A 235 -8.97 26.93 -17.98
N ARG A 236 -10.19 27.42 -18.19
CA ARG A 236 -11.28 26.65 -18.80
C ARG A 236 -11.70 27.39 -20.07
N ASN A 237 -11.41 26.80 -21.22
CA ASN A 237 -11.77 27.36 -22.53
C ASN A 237 -11.31 28.82 -22.73
N GLY A 238 -10.13 29.18 -22.21
CA GLY A 238 -9.58 30.54 -22.33
C GLY A 238 -9.96 31.48 -21.20
N GLU A 239 -10.90 31.13 -20.33
CA GLU A 239 -11.27 31.93 -19.16
C GLU A 239 -10.53 31.45 -17.91
N ASP A 240 -10.04 32.40 -17.10
CA ASP A 240 -9.38 32.08 -15.83
C ASP A 240 -10.43 31.85 -14.72
N ILE A 241 -10.32 30.72 -14.05
CA ILE A 241 -11.15 30.34 -12.90
C ILE A 241 -10.24 30.27 -11.68
N VAL A 242 -10.61 30.97 -10.60
CA VAL A 242 -9.82 30.99 -9.36
C VAL A 242 -10.53 30.17 -8.30
N ILE A 243 -9.87 29.10 -7.85
CA ILE A 243 -10.28 28.31 -6.69
C ILE A 243 -9.49 28.81 -5.49
N LYS A 244 -10.15 29.57 -4.62
CA LYS A 244 -9.57 30.10 -3.39
C LYS A 244 -10.38 29.63 -2.20
N THR A 245 -9.86 28.65 -1.46
CA THR A 245 -10.61 27.95 -0.42
C THR A 245 -9.65 27.30 0.60
N THR A 246 -10.20 26.79 1.68
CA THR A 246 -9.49 25.98 2.65
C THR A 246 -9.64 24.50 2.29
N LEU A 247 -8.56 23.75 2.34
CA LEU A 247 -8.55 22.33 2.04
C LEU A 247 -9.43 21.55 3.03
N THR A 248 -10.29 20.69 2.49
CA THR A 248 -11.05 19.68 3.27
C THR A 248 -10.57 18.29 2.85
N GLN A 249 -10.77 17.30 3.72
CA GLN A 249 -10.41 15.92 3.39
C GLN A 249 -11.14 15.49 2.11
N SER A 250 -10.37 15.09 1.10
CA SER A 250 -10.91 14.59 -0.16
C SER A 250 -11.17 13.09 -0.09
N TYR A 251 -12.14 12.64 -0.88
CA TYR A 251 -12.56 11.26 -0.97
C TYR A 251 -12.88 10.86 -2.40
N THR A 252 -12.81 9.56 -2.67
CA THR A 252 -13.34 8.93 -3.88
C THR A 252 -14.13 7.66 -3.52
N SER A 253 -14.84 7.09 -4.50
CA SER A 253 -15.38 5.75 -4.40
C SER A 253 -14.32 4.75 -4.87
N GLY A 254 -13.92 3.84 -3.98
CA GLY A 254 -12.80 2.94 -4.23
C GLY A 254 -13.00 1.55 -3.64
N THR A 255 -11.90 0.82 -3.53
CA THR A 255 -11.85 -0.48 -2.87
C THR A 255 -11.13 -0.32 -1.54
N ALA A 256 -11.75 -0.72 -0.43
CA ALA A 256 -11.17 -0.61 0.91
C ALA A 256 -11.21 -1.96 1.64
N LEU A 257 -10.24 -2.17 2.52
CA LEU A 257 -10.28 -3.29 3.47
C LEU A 257 -10.99 -2.80 4.74
N VAL A 258 -12.07 -3.49 5.12
CA VAL A 258 -12.96 -3.08 6.22
C VAL A 258 -13.22 -4.24 7.17
N GLU A 259 -13.58 -3.92 8.42
CA GLU A 259 -14.02 -4.93 9.38
C GLU A 259 -15.34 -5.57 8.90
N ASN A 260 -15.38 -6.90 8.85
CA ASN A 260 -16.62 -7.61 8.55
C ASN A 260 -17.58 -7.45 9.73
N PRO A 261 -18.78 -6.87 9.54
CA PRO A 261 -19.75 -6.68 10.62
C PRO A 261 -20.26 -8.00 11.20
N ASN A 262 -20.10 -9.11 10.46
CA ASN A 262 -20.46 -10.45 10.88
C ASN A 262 -19.24 -11.28 11.34
N ALA A 263 -18.11 -10.63 11.66
CA ALA A 263 -16.93 -11.33 12.16
C ALA A 263 -17.24 -12.07 13.47
N THR A 264 -16.80 -13.33 13.53
CA THR A 264 -16.87 -14.18 14.72
C THR A 264 -16.01 -13.62 15.86
N PRO A 265 -16.30 -13.97 17.13
CA PRO A 265 -15.45 -13.62 18.26
C PRO A 265 -13.99 -14.05 18.07
N GLU A 266 -13.76 -15.22 17.47
CA GLU A 266 -12.44 -15.77 17.19
C GLU A 266 -11.68 -14.91 16.16
N GLN A 267 -12.35 -14.52 15.06
CA GLN A 267 -11.78 -13.61 14.07
C GLN A 267 -11.42 -12.24 14.66
N ILE A 268 -12.29 -11.68 15.51
CA ILE A 268 -12.05 -10.40 16.19
C ILE A 268 -10.87 -10.52 17.15
N ALA A 269 -10.79 -11.61 17.91
CA ALA A 269 -9.66 -11.88 18.81
C ALA A 269 -8.35 -12.03 18.05
N LEU A 270 -8.35 -12.77 16.94
CA LEU A 270 -7.18 -12.94 16.09
C LEU A 270 -6.74 -11.61 15.44
N ARG A 271 -7.69 -10.79 14.98
CA ARG A 271 -7.41 -9.44 14.48
C ARG A 271 -6.77 -8.56 15.55
N LYS A 272 -7.28 -8.63 16.78
CA LYS A 272 -6.69 -7.88 17.90
C LYS A 272 -5.26 -8.33 18.16
N ALA A 273 -5.00 -9.64 18.22
CA ALA A 273 -3.65 -10.18 18.38
C ALA A 273 -2.76 -9.70 17.24
N TRP A 274 -3.21 -9.84 15.98
CA TRP A 274 -2.48 -9.39 14.80
C TRP A 274 -2.02 -7.94 14.91
N LEU A 275 -2.93 -7.01 15.20
CA LEU A 275 -2.61 -5.59 15.25
C LEU A 275 -1.86 -5.18 16.52
N LYS A 276 -2.14 -5.81 17.67
CA LYS A 276 -1.69 -5.32 18.99
C LYS A 276 -0.64 -6.17 19.70
N GLY A 277 -0.26 -7.31 19.14
CA GLY A 277 0.64 -8.24 19.84
C GLY A 277 -0.18 -9.23 20.63
#